data_AF-A0A1V9YXQ4-F1
#
_entry.id   AF-A0A1V9YXQ4-F1
#
_cell.length_a   1.000
_cell.length_b   1.000
_cell.length_c   1.000
_cell.angle_alpha   90.00
_cell.angle_beta   90.00
_cell.angle_gamma   90.00
#
_symmetry.space_group_name_H-M   'P 1'
#
loop_
_entity.id
_entity.type
_entity.pdbx_description
1 polymer ?
#
loop_
_entity_poly.entity_id
_entity_poly.type
_entity_poly.pdbx_seq_one_letter_code
_entity_poly.pdbx_strand_id
1 'polypeptide(L)' 'MEAPNDDPKRRKPDIALAKEHLQWEPLIELEAGLMKTIEYFKALDMRFYRKPTPHTAHRSSYLDRDA' A
#
# COMPACT_ATOMS: atom_id res chain seq x y z
N MET A 1 -3.37 -13.09 -17.27
CA MET A 1 -2.30 -12.24 -16.70
C MET A 1 -1.96 -12.87 -15.37
N GLU A 2 -0.82 -13.56 -15.31
CA GLU A 2 -0.37 -14.32 -14.15
C GLU A 2 0.25 -13.35 -13.13
N ALA A 3 0.04 -13.57 -11.83
CA ALA A 3 0.71 -12.77 -10.80
C ALA A 3 2.24 -12.94 -10.94
N PRO A 4 3.05 -11.93 -10.55
CA PRO A 4 4.50 -12.08 -10.53
C PRO A 4 4.89 -13.38 -9.81
N ASN A 5 5.81 -14.17 -10.38
CA ASN A 5 6.22 -15.46 -9.82
C ASN A 5 6.66 -15.38 -8.34
N ASP A 6 7.16 -14.22 -7.92
CA ASP A 6 7.65 -13.98 -6.55
C ASP A 6 6.55 -13.58 -5.55
N ASP A 7 5.31 -13.35 -6.00
CA ASP A 7 4.22 -12.97 -5.11
C ASP A 7 3.56 -14.19 -4.46
N PRO A 8 3.65 -14.36 -3.12
CA PRO A 8 2.98 -15.45 -2.44
C PRO A 8 1.47 -15.28 -2.54
N LYS A 9 0.76 -16.38 -2.85
CA LYS A 9 -0.72 -16.42 -2.92
C LYS A 9 -1.41 -15.96 -1.64
N ARG A 10 -0.73 -16.08 -0.48
CA ARG A 10 -1.23 -15.65 0.83
C ARG A 10 -0.08 -15.15 1.69
N ARG A 11 -0.24 -13.96 2.27
CA ARG A 11 0.69 -13.39 3.24
C ARG A 11 0.09 -13.51 4.64
N LYS A 12 0.85 -14.10 5.57
CA LYS A 12 0.53 -14.15 7.01
C LYS A 12 1.86 -14.14 7.78
N PRO A 13 2.43 -12.96 8.06
CA PRO A 13 3.71 -12.88 8.76
C PRO A 13 3.57 -13.39 10.19
N ASP A 14 4.58 -14.13 10.67
CA ASP A 14 4.77 -14.34 12.09
C ASP A 14 5.35 -13.06 12.71
N ILE A 15 4.77 -12.62 13.82
CA ILE A 15 5.11 -11.38 14.50
C ILE A 15 5.78 -11.61 15.86
N ALA A 16 6.16 -12.86 16.19
CA ALA A 16 6.78 -13.21 17.47
C ALA A 16 7.99 -12.32 17.82
N LEU A 17 8.90 -12.12 16.86
CA LEU A 17 10.09 -11.28 17.06
C LEU A 17 9.76 -9.81 17.34
N ALA A 18 8.73 -9.27 16.68
CA ALA A 18 8.31 -7.89 16.90
C ALA A 18 7.68 -7.71 18.30
N LYS A 19 6.93 -8.71 18.77
CA LYS A 19 6.39 -8.71 20.13
C LYS A 19 7.50 -8.79 21.19
N GLU A 20 8.47 -9.68 20.99
CA GLU A 20 9.57 -9.91 21.94
C GLU A 20 10.49 -8.68 22.04
N HIS A 21 10.97 -8.18 20.90
CA HIS A 21 12.03 -7.18 20.88
C HIS A 21 11.53 -5.74 20.84
N LEU A 22 10.35 -5.51 20.25
CA LEU A 22 9.80 -4.16 20.04
C LEU A 22 8.56 -3.88 20.87
N GLN A 23 8.06 -4.88 21.61
CA GLN A 23 6.77 -4.80 22.31
C GLN A 23 5.65 -4.34 21.36
N TRP A 24 5.75 -4.72 20.09
CA TRP A 24 4.88 -4.24 19.03
C TRP A 24 3.88 -5.31 18.61
N GLU A 25 2.62 -4.90 18.47
CA GLU A 25 1.56 -5.68 17.86
C GLU A 25 0.52 -4.78 17.20
N PRO A 26 -0.24 -5.27 16.21
CA PRO A 26 -1.33 -4.50 15.62
C PRO A 26 -2.41 -4.20 16.67
N LEU A 27 -2.70 -2.92 16.86
CA LEU A 27 -3.70 -2.45 17.83
C LEU A 27 -5.08 -2.22 17.20
N ILE A 28 -5.15 -2.16 15.87
CA ILE A 28 -6.35 -1.77 15.12
C ILE A 28 -6.83 -2.97 14.32
N GLU A 29 -8.06 -3.39 14.57
CA GLU A 29 -8.75 -4.41 13.80
C GLU A 29 -8.93 -3.99 12.33
N LEU A 30 -8.99 -4.97 11.43
CA LEU A 30 -9.06 -4.73 9.99
C LEU A 30 -10.23 -3.81 9.63
N GLU A 31 -11.43 -4.11 10.09
CA GLU A 31 -12.64 -3.34 9.80
C GLU A 31 -12.52 -1.89 10.29
N ALA A 32 -12.03 -1.70 11.52
CA ALA A 32 -11.83 -0.38 12.09
C ALA A 32 -10.80 0.45 11.28
N GLY A 33 -9.72 -0.19 10.84
CA GLY A 33 -8.72 0.43 9.96
C GLY A 33 -9.30 0.81 8.60
N LEU A 34 -10.10 -0.07 7.99
CA LEU A 34 -10.75 0.19 6.71
C LEU A 34 -11.74 1.35 6.78
N MET A 35 -12.57 1.42 7.84
CA MET A 35 -13.54 2.51 8.00
C MET A 35 -12.85 3.88 8.09
N LYS A 36 -11.81 4.00 8.92
CA LYS A 36 -11.00 5.24 9.01
C LYS A 36 -10.37 5.63 7.67
N THR A 37 -9.89 4.63 6.94
CA THR A 37 -9.27 4.85 5.61
C THR A 37 -10.30 5.37 4.61
N ILE A 38 -11.49 4.76 4.57
CA ILE A 38 -12.60 5.19 3.71
C ILE A 38 -13.01 6.62 4.04
N GLU A 39 -13.17 6.95 5.33
CA GLU A 39 -13.52 8.29 5.78
C GLU A 39 -12.47 9.33 5.36
N TYR A 40 -11.19 9.02 5.53
CA TYR A 40 -10.09 9.88 5.07
C TYR A 40 -10.23 10.19 3.57
N PHE A 41 -10.38 9.17 2.73
CA PHE A 41 -10.50 9.37 1.28
C PHE A 41 -11.79 10.08 0.87
N LYS A 42 -12.92 9.83 1.57
CA LYS A 42 -14.18 10.56 1.33
C LYS A 42 -14.05 12.06 1.63
N ALA A 43 -13.23 12.42 2.60
CA ALA A 43 -13.01 13.81 2.99
C ALA A 43 -12.00 14.55 2.09
N LEU A 44 -11.31 13.85 1.18
CA LEU A 44 -10.34 14.49 0.30
C LEU A 44 -11.03 15.39 -0.73
N ASP A 45 -10.68 16.67 -0.71
CA ASP A 45 -10.96 17.56 -1.82
C ASP A 45 -9.90 17.37 -2.90
N MET A 46 -10.29 16.70 -3.98
CA MET A 46 -9.41 16.40 -5.11
C MET A 46 -8.87 17.65 -5.82
N ARG A 47 -9.48 18.83 -5.62
CA ARG A 47 -8.96 20.10 -6.17
C ARG A 47 -7.65 20.52 -5.53
N PHE A 48 -7.43 20.13 -4.27
CA PHE A 48 -6.22 20.44 -3.52
C PHE A 48 -5.25 19.25 -3.44
N TYR A 49 -5.61 18.11 -4.04
CA TYR A 49 -4.73 16.96 -4.06
C TYR A 49 -3.48 17.25 -4.90
N ARG A 50 -2.32 17.23 -4.24
CA ARG A 50 -1.01 17.27 -4.89
C ARG A 50 -0.41 15.88 -4.89
N LYS A 51 0.03 15.41 -6.07
CA LYS A 51 0.78 14.16 -6.17
C LYS A 51 2.01 14.23 -5.23
N PRO A 52 2.25 13.20 -4.38
CA PRO A 52 3.35 13.21 -3.41
C PRO A 52 4.74 13.36 -4.05
N THR A 53 4.88 12.87 -5.28
CA THR A 53 6.10 12.98 -6.06
C THR A 53 5.78 13.38 -7.50
N PRO A 54 6.68 14.13 -8.18
CA PRO A 54 6.51 14.46 -9.59
C PRO A 54 6.69 13.23 -10.49
N HIS A 55 7.47 12.24 -10.04
CA HIS A 55 7.70 10.97 -10.71
C HIS A 55 6.57 9.99 -10.41
N THR A 56 5.64 9.87 -11.35
CA THR A 56 4.69 8.76 -11.36
C THR A 56 5.44 7.48 -11.71
N ALA A 57 5.42 6.47 -10.83
CA ALA A 57 5.99 5.14 -11.10
C ALA A 57 5.40 4.45 -12.35
N HIS A 58 4.32 5.02 -12.91
CA HIS A 58 3.69 4.64 -14.17
C HIS A 58 4.18 5.47 -15.36
N ARG A 59 5.46 5.87 -15.45
CA ARG A 59 6.02 6.23 -16.76
C ARG A 59 6.10 4.93 -17.56
N SER A 60 4.97 4.63 -18.18
CA SER A 60 4.70 3.55 -19.11
C SER A 60 5.99 3.08 -19.80
N SER A 61 6.38 1.82 -19.56
CA SER A 61 7.47 1.11 -20.27
C SER A 61 7.22 0.95 -21.79
N TYR A 62 6.21 1.64 -22.31
CA TYR A 62 5.87 1.72 -23.73
C TYR A 62 6.60 2.86 -24.46
N LEU A 63 7.27 3.78 -23.74
CA LEU A 63 8.05 4.87 -24.37
C LEU A 63 9.52 4.51 -24.67
N ASP A 64 9.99 3.33 -24.28
CA ASP A 64 11.35 2.83 -24.57
C ASP A 64 11.40 1.81 -25.74
N ARG A 65 10.31 1.67 -26.50
CA ARG A 65 10.29 0.89 -27.74
C ARG A 65 10.26 1.83 -28.94
N ASP A 66 11.34 2.59 -29.12
CA ASP A 66 11.73 3.24 -30.38
C ASP A 66 13.02 4.04 -30.10
N ALA A 67 14.14 3.30 -29.96
CA ALA A 67 15.51 3.83 -30.00
C ALA A 67 16.43 2.79 -30.64
#